data_AF-A0A2V7I5R2-F1
#
_entry.id   AF-A0A2V7I5R2-F1
#
_cell.length_a   1.000
_cell.length_b   1.000
_cell.length_c   1.000
_cell.angle_alpha   90.00
_cell.angle_beta   90.00
_cell.angle_gamma   90.00
#
_symmetry.space_group_name_H-M   'P 1'
#
loop_
_entity.id
_entity.type
_entity.pdbx_description
1 polymer ?
#
loop_
_entity_poly.entity_id
_entity_poly.type
_entity_poly.pdbx_seq_one_letter_code
_entity_poly.pdbx_strand_id
1 'polypeptide(L)'
;MPRAVKPASDVGVRRAGLELRAYLSCIRYQEVLLLQGSPLLGAAFALKEITAESALSVLLLALAGFLLVAHIFTFNDWAGIASDSNDPNKSANVFSTRGITPRGVLLLSAGLLAASLLVCALLPGRTFLVAVAIAALGLFYSHPSVNAKGLPLVSSSPHFIGGTLHFLLGYSLFAGIDRRGILIAFFFALTFTAGHLNQEVRDYDGDRLNGVLTNAVAFGRTAAFVAGFLGFTLAYGDLVVLAHAGLVPAPLGTVPLVLYPLHVFWSARTLRAGLSFENVSRFQSRFSSA
;
A
#
# COMPACT_ATOMS: atom_id res chain seq x y z
N MET A 1 22.02 -56.02 3.31
CA MET A 1 20.75 -55.26 3.38
C MET A 1 20.79 -54.15 2.34
N PRO A 2 19.90 -54.15 1.32
CA PRO A 2 19.89 -53.10 0.31
C PRO A 2 19.28 -51.80 0.87
N ARG A 3 19.97 -50.67 0.67
CA ARG A 3 19.48 -49.33 0.99
C ARG A 3 18.24 -49.04 0.13
N ALA A 4 17.10 -48.84 0.76
CA ALA A 4 15.88 -48.40 0.10
C ALA A 4 16.13 -47.04 -0.59
N VAL A 5 16.05 -47.04 -1.93
CA VAL A 5 16.05 -45.82 -2.75
C VAL A 5 14.73 -45.10 -2.49
N LYS A 6 14.78 -43.88 -1.93
CA LYS A 6 13.58 -43.04 -1.75
C LYS A 6 12.93 -42.79 -3.13
N PRO A 7 11.60 -42.94 -3.25
CA PRO A 7 10.90 -42.73 -4.52
C PRO A 7 11.04 -41.28 -5.00
N ALA A 8 11.38 -41.10 -6.28
CA ALA A 8 11.62 -39.81 -6.92
C ALA A 8 10.44 -38.81 -6.84
N SER A 9 9.22 -39.31 -6.61
CA SER A 9 8.00 -38.50 -6.44
C SER A 9 8.05 -37.60 -5.19
N ASP A 10 8.66 -38.06 -4.11
CA ASP A 10 8.74 -37.31 -2.84
C ASP A 10 9.75 -36.15 -2.92
N VAL A 11 10.74 -36.26 -3.81
CA VAL A 11 11.72 -35.19 -4.07
C VAL A 11 11.12 -34.07 -4.94
N GLY A 12 10.32 -34.42 -5.95
CA GLY A 12 9.66 -33.44 -6.83
C GLY A 12 8.62 -32.58 -6.11
N VAL A 13 7.78 -33.20 -5.27
CA VAL A 13 6.75 -32.48 -4.49
C VAL A 13 7.38 -31.57 -3.43
N ARG A 14 8.44 -32.02 -2.75
CA ARG A 14 9.19 -31.18 -1.79
C ARG A 14 9.84 -29.98 -2.48
N ARG A 15 10.39 -30.15 -3.68
CA ARG A 15 11.01 -29.07 -4.44
C ARG A 15 10.00 -28.03 -4.91
N ALA A 16 8.86 -28.46 -5.47
CA ALA A 16 7.77 -27.56 -5.87
C ALA A 16 7.18 -26.80 -4.67
N GLY A 17 7.01 -27.47 -3.52
CA GLY A 17 6.55 -26.83 -2.28
C GLY A 17 7.53 -25.79 -1.72
N LEU A 18 8.84 -26.03 -1.83
CA LEU A 18 9.88 -25.08 -1.45
C LEU A 18 9.91 -23.87 -2.40
N GLU A 19 9.73 -24.09 -3.70
CA GLU A 19 9.67 -23.02 -4.70
C GLU A 19 8.45 -22.12 -4.51
N LEU A 20 7.26 -22.69 -4.29
CA LEU A 20 6.04 -21.90 -4.02
C LEU A 20 6.18 -21.05 -2.75
N ARG A 21 6.74 -21.63 -1.68
CA ARG A 21 6.99 -20.90 -0.42
C ARG A 21 7.94 -19.72 -0.63
N ALA A 22 8.97 -19.90 -1.47
CA ALA A 22 9.89 -18.82 -1.79
C ALA A 22 9.16 -17.67 -2.49
N TYR A 23 8.33 -17.95 -3.50
CA TYR A 23 7.53 -16.92 -4.17
C TYR A 23 6.53 -16.22 -3.24
N LEU A 24 5.83 -16.97 -2.39
CA LEU A 24 4.90 -16.40 -1.42
C LEU A 24 5.62 -15.50 -0.40
N SER A 25 6.86 -15.81 -0.03
CA SER A 25 7.67 -14.97 0.86
C SER A 25 8.03 -13.59 0.28
N CYS A 26 7.84 -13.37 -1.02
CA CYS A 26 8.02 -12.06 -1.64
C CYS A 26 6.82 -11.13 -1.40
N ILE A 27 5.67 -11.67 -0.99
CA ILE A 27 4.49 -10.85 -0.73
C ILE A 27 4.71 -10.08 0.57
N ARG A 28 4.54 -8.76 0.49
CA ARG A 28 4.60 -7.82 1.62
C ARG A 28 3.32 -7.89 2.45
N TYR A 29 3.09 -9.02 3.12
CA TYR A 29 1.82 -9.34 3.78
C TYR A 29 1.36 -8.27 4.77
N GLN A 30 2.28 -7.70 5.56
CA GLN A 30 1.94 -6.68 6.56
C GLN A 30 1.37 -5.44 5.88
N GLU A 31 2.02 -4.96 4.82
CA GLU A 31 1.58 -3.81 4.06
C GLU A 31 0.29 -4.10 3.29
N VAL A 32 0.16 -5.28 2.68
CA VAL A 32 -1.06 -5.70 1.99
C VAL A 32 -2.26 -5.71 2.94
N LEU A 33 -2.08 -6.25 4.14
CA LEU A 33 -3.12 -6.32 5.17
C LEU A 33 -3.47 -4.92 5.72
N LEU A 34 -2.46 -4.08 5.99
CA LEU A 34 -2.67 -2.72 6.46
C LEU A 34 -3.49 -1.90 5.45
N LEU A 35 -3.21 -2.04 4.16
CA LEU A 35 -3.94 -1.36 3.10
C LEU A 35 -5.39 -1.85 2.93
N GLN A 36 -5.79 -2.99 3.49
CA GLN A 36 -7.20 -3.42 3.48
C GLN A 36 -8.09 -2.52 4.35
N GLY A 37 -7.53 -1.78 5.31
CA GLY A 37 -8.32 -0.88 6.15
C GLY A 37 -9.15 0.12 5.35
N SER A 38 -8.57 0.70 4.28
CA SER A 38 -9.25 1.69 3.45
C SER A 38 -10.49 1.16 2.70
N PRO A 39 -10.41 0.08 1.90
CA PRO A 39 -11.60 -0.48 1.24
C PRO A 39 -12.59 -1.08 2.25
N LEU A 40 -12.15 -1.68 3.36
CA LEU A 40 -13.09 -2.20 4.36
C LEU A 40 -13.87 -1.07 5.04
N LEU A 41 -13.22 0.05 5.37
CA LEU A 41 -13.89 1.25 5.87
C LEU A 41 -14.85 1.82 4.81
N GLY A 42 -14.42 1.91 3.55
CA GLY A 42 -15.27 2.34 2.45
C GLY A 42 -16.57 1.53 2.37
N ALA A 43 -16.46 0.20 2.42
CA ALA A 43 -17.61 -0.69 2.44
C ALA A 43 -18.50 -0.46 3.67
N ALA A 44 -17.90 -0.32 4.85
CA ALA A 44 -18.64 -0.05 6.09
C ALA A 44 -19.42 1.28 6.05
N PHE A 45 -18.88 2.34 5.45
CA PHE A 45 -19.56 3.64 5.32
C PHE A 45 -20.73 3.63 4.33
N ALA A 46 -20.70 2.71 3.36
CA ALA A 46 -21.74 2.54 2.35
C ALA A 46 -22.80 1.49 2.73
N LEU A 47 -22.46 0.57 3.64
CA LEU A 47 -23.32 -0.52 4.05
C LEU A 47 -24.54 0.00 4.83
N LYS A 48 -25.74 -0.44 4.44
CA LYS A 48 -26.99 -0.09 5.12
C LYS A 48 -27.43 -1.16 6.12
N GLU A 49 -27.27 -2.42 5.77
CA GLU A 49 -27.77 -3.57 6.54
C GLU A 49 -26.79 -4.74 6.45
N ILE A 50 -26.61 -5.45 7.57
CA ILE A 50 -25.76 -6.64 7.62
C ILE A 50 -26.61 -7.88 7.31
N THR A 51 -26.41 -8.42 6.12
CA THR A 51 -26.99 -9.69 5.64
C THR A 51 -25.90 -10.69 5.26
N ALA A 52 -26.24 -11.97 5.09
CA ALA A 52 -25.29 -12.98 4.60
C ALA A 52 -24.70 -12.61 3.22
N GLU A 53 -25.50 -12.01 2.34
CA GLU A 53 -25.06 -11.53 1.03
C GLU A 53 -24.05 -10.37 1.15
N SER A 54 -24.33 -9.40 2.04
CA SER A 54 -23.41 -8.29 2.30
C SER A 54 -22.09 -8.79 2.90
N ALA A 55 -22.15 -9.77 3.81
CA ALA A 55 -20.96 -10.37 4.41
C ALA A 55 -20.12 -11.11 3.36
N LEU A 56 -20.76 -11.91 2.50
CA LEU A 56 -20.07 -12.57 1.38
C LEU A 56 -19.43 -11.55 0.43
N SER A 57 -20.14 -10.47 0.10
CA SER A 57 -19.63 -9.39 -0.75
C SER A 57 -18.40 -8.71 -0.15
N VAL A 58 -18.40 -8.46 1.17
CA VAL A 58 -17.24 -7.91 1.90
C VAL A 58 -16.07 -8.90 1.92
N LEU A 59 -16.33 -10.19 2.09
CA LEU A 59 -15.28 -11.23 2.03
C LEU A 59 -14.64 -11.31 0.63
N LEU A 60 -15.46 -11.28 -0.43
CA LEU A 60 -14.98 -11.24 -1.81
C LEU A 60 -14.19 -9.96 -2.09
N LEU A 61 -14.65 -8.81 -1.60
CA LEU A 61 -13.91 -7.54 -1.68
C LEU A 61 -12.55 -7.63 -0.96
N ALA A 62 -12.51 -8.18 0.25
CA ALA A 62 -11.28 -8.33 1.02
C ALA A 62 -10.28 -9.26 0.32
N LEU A 63 -10.75 -10.37 -0.25
CA LEU A 63 -9.92 -11.28 -1.03
C LEU A 63 -9.40 -10.60 -2.30
N ALA A 64 -10.28 -9.95 -3.06
CA ALA A 64 -9.89 -9.27 -4.30
C ALA A 64 -8.93 -8.10 -4.03
N GLY A 65 -9.18 -7.32 -2.98
CA GLY A 65 -8.34 -6.21 -2.53
C GLY A 65 -6.98 -6.69 -2.04
N PHE A 66 -6.93 -7.80 -1.30
CA PHE A 66 -5.66 -8.44 -0.90
C PHE A 66 -4.83 -8.82 -2.13
N LEU A 67 -5.43 -9.53 -3.09
CA LEU A 67 -4.76 -9.97 -4.32
C LEU A 67 -4.29 -8.77 -5.15
N LEU A 68 -5.11 -7.72 -5.25
CA LEU A 68 -4.80 -6.49 -5.99
C LEU A 68 -3.60 -5.77 -5.39
N VAL A 69 -3.60 -5.56 -4.08
CA VAL A 69 -2.50 -4.85 -3.40
C VAL A 69 -1.23 -5.71 -3.39
N ALA A 70 -1.36 -7.04 -3.25
CA ALA A 70 -0.24 -7.96 -3.41
C ALA A 70 0.37 -7.89 -4.81
N HIS A 71 -0.46 -7.78 -5.86
CA HIS A 71 0.01 -7.52 -7.22
C HIS A 71 0.81 -6.22 -7.30
N ILE A 72 0.27 -5.11 -6.77
CA ILE A 72 0.92 -3.78 -6.82
C ILE A 72 2.31 -3.83 -6.18
N PHE A 73 2.43 -4.38 -4.97
CA PHE A 73 3.73 -4.49 -4.30
C PHE A 73 4.68 -5.43 -5.03
N THR A 74 4.21 -6.61 -5.47
CA THR A 74 5.05 -7.57 -6.20
C THR A 74 5.53 -7.00 -7.54
N PHE A 75 4.68 -6.24 -8.23
CA PHE A 75 5.03 -5.55 -9.47
C PHE A 75 6.04 -4.42 -9.23
N ASN A 76 5.84 -3.64 -8.17
CA ASN A 76 6.76 -2.61 -7.75
C ASN A 76 8.14 -3.18 -7.43
N ASP A 77 8.21 -4.28 -6.69
CA ASP A 77 9.47 -4.93 -6.33
C ASP A 77 10.17 -5.47 -7.59
N TRP A 78 9.42 -6.07 -8.53
CA TRP A 78 9.96 -6.49 -9.83
C TRP A 78 10.57 -5.32 -10.60
N ALA A 79 9.86 -4.19 -10.70
CA ALA A 79 10.33 -3.02 -11.41
C ALA A 79 11.49 -2.28 -10.69
N GLY A 80 11.58 -2.43 -9.36
CA GLY A 80 12.60 -1.82 -8.51
C GLY A 80 13.86 -2.67 -8.31
N ILE A 81 13.92 -3.90 -8.84
CA ILE A 81 14.97 -4.86 -8.50
C ILE A 81 16.40 -4.32 -8.66
N ALA A 82 16.67 -3.59 -9.75
CA ALA A 82 17.99 -3.04 -10.02
C ALA A 82 18.38 -1.95 -9.01
N SER A 83 17.45 -1.03 -8.71
CA SER A 83 17.69 0.04 -7.74
C SER A 83 17.78 -0.49 -6.30
N ASP A 84 16.91 -1.43 -5.93
CA ASP A 84 16.89 -1.99 -4.59
C ASP A 84 18.12 -2.86 -4.30
N SER A 85 18.71 -3.47 -5.33
CA SER A 85 19.97 -4.22 -5.21
C SER A 85 21.17 -3.31 -4.90
N ASN A 86 21.10 -2.03 -5.27
CA ASN A 86 22.14 -1.03 -5.00
C ASN A 86 21.92 -0.27 -3.67
N ASP A 87 20.74 -0.39 -3.05
CA ASP A 87 20.42 0.26 -1.79
C ASP A 87 20.97 -0.57 -0.61
N PRO A 88 21.89 -0.03 0.21
CA PRO A 88 22.43 -0.73 1.38
C PRO A 88 21.37 -1.20 2.38
N ASN A 89 20.22 -0.51 2.47
CA ASN A 89 19.14 -0.84 3.40
C ASN A 89 18.18 -1.91 2.85
N LYS A 90 18.19 -2.18 1.53
CA LYS A 90 17.24 -3.09 0.87
C LYS A 90 17.89 -4.29 0.18
N SER A 91 19.14 -4.17 -0.24
CA SER A 91 19.87 -5.16 -1.06
C SER A 91 19.82 -6.59 -0.50
N ALA A 92 19.92 -6.76 0.82
CA ALA A 92 19.82 -8.08 1.48
C ALA A 92 18.44 -8.75 1.30
N ASN A 93 17.38 -7.96 1.13
CA ASN A 93 15.99 -8.41 1.11
C ASN A 93 15.39 -8.55 -0.30
N VAL A 94 16.14 -8.19 -1.35
CA VAL A 94 15.69 -8.32 -2.74
C VAL A 94 15.46 -9.79 -3.07
N PHE A 95 14.38 -10.13 -3.79
CA PHE A 95 14.03 -11.51 -4.10
C PHE A 95 15.12 -12.29 -4.87
N SER A 96 16.01 -11.59 -5.59
CA SER A 96 17.17 -12.20 -6.26
C SER A 96 18.14 -12.88 -5.29
N THR A 97 18.31 -12.35 -4.07
CA THR A 97 19.13 -12.96 -3.02
C THR A 97 18.54 -14.28 -2.50
N ARG A 98 17.24 -14.49 -2.74
CA ARG A 98 16.49 -15.70 -2.39
C ARG A 98 16.43 -16.73 -3.53
N GLY A 99 17.21 -16.52 -4.60
CA GLY A 99 17.22 -17.39 -5.77
C GLY A 99 15.99 -17.30 -6.66
N ILE A 100 15.18 -16.24 -6.50
CA ILE A 100 13.94 -16.04 -7.25
C ILE A 100 14.26 -15.21 -8.50
N THR A 101 13.79 -15.67 -9.66
CA THR A 101 14.03 -14.99 -10.93
C THR A 101 13.10 -13.79 -11.12
N PRO A 102 13.54 -12.69 -11.77
CA PRO A 102 12.67 -11.55 -12.09
C PRO A 102 11.44 -11.97 -12.90
N ARG A 103 11.61 -12.89 -13.86
CA ARG A 103 10.49 -13.43 -14.64
C ARG A 103 9.45 -14.12 -13.75
N GLY A 104 9.89 -14.87 -12.74
CA GLY A 104 9.00 -15.51 -11.79
C GLY A 104 8.20 -14.50 -10.96
N VAL A 105 8.82 -13.42 -10.50
CA VAL A 105 8.11 -12.35 -9.76
C VAL A 105 7.08 -11.64 -10.64
N LEU A 106 7.42 -11.37 -11.91
CA LEU A 106 6.46 -10.80 -12.86
C LEU A 106 5.27 -11.74 -13.11
N LEU A 107 5.52 -13.04 -13.27
CA LEU A 107 4.46 -14.03 -13.43
C LEU A 107 3.57 -14.15 -12.18
N LEU A 108 4.16 -14.13 -10.98
CA LEU A 108 3.41 -14.08 -9.73
C LEU A 108 2.51 -12.84 -9.68
N SER A 109 3.09 -11.67 -9.97
CA SER A 109 2.36 -10.41 -10.00
C SER A 109 1.20 -10.44 -11.00
N ALA A 110 1.42 -10.93 -12.23
CA ALA A 110 0.37 -11.06 -13.23
C ALA A 110 -0.73 -12.05 -12.82
N GLY A 111 -0.36 -13.17 -12.18
CA GLY A 111 -1.31 -14.14 -11.63
C GLY A 111 -2.17 -13.55 -10.51
N LEU A 112 -1.57 -12.77 -9.61
CA LEU A 112 -2.28 -12.04 -8.55
C LEU A 112 -3.30 -11.04 -9.13
N LEU A 113 -2.91 -10.29 -10.17
CA LEU A 113 -3.81 -9.36 -10.85
C LEU A 113 -4.98 -10.09 -11.51
N ALA A 114 -4.70 -11.15 -12.29
CA ALA A 114 -5.72 -11.94 -12.94
C ALA A 114 -6.71 -12.52 -11.94
N ALA A 115 -6.22 -13.10 -10.84
CA ALA A 115 -7.06 -13.63 -9.77
C ALA A 115 -7.91 -12.52 -9.11
N SER A 116 -7.32 -11.36 -8.82
CA SER A 116 -8.05 -10.21 -8.26
C SER A 116 -9.20 -9.77 -9.17
N LEU A 117 -8.93 -9.58 -10.46
CA LEU A 117 -9.94 -9.14 -11.44
C LEU A 117 -11.05 -10.17 -11.64
N LEU A 118 -10.73 -11.47 -11.62
CA LEU A 118 -11.72 -12.54 -11.67
C LEU A 118 -12.66 -12.52 -10.44
N VAL A 119 -12.13 -12.29 -9.24
CA VAL A 119 -12.95 -12.14 -8.03
C VAL A 119 -13.76 -10.84 -8.09
N CYS A 120 -13.18 -9.73 -8.52
CA CYS A 120 -13.89 -8.46 -8.70
C CYS A 120 -15.03 -8.54 -9.73
N ALA A 121 -14.95 -9.43 -10.72
CA ALA A 121 -16.02 -9.64 -11.69
C ALA A 121 -17.30 -10.23 -11.06
N LEU A 122 -17.20 -10.78 -9.84
CA LEU A 122 -18.35 -11.24 -9.04
C LEU A 122 -18.99 -10.11 -8.22
N LEU A 123 -18.39 -8.92 -8.21
CA LEU A 123 -18.85 -7.74 -7.48
C LEU A 123 -19.57 -6.77 -8.44
N PRO A 124 -20.27 -5.73 -7.95
CA PRO A 124 -20.88 -4.72 -8.80
C PRO A 124 -19.88 -4.13 -9.79
N GLY A 125 -20.30 -3.93 -11.06
CA GLY A 125 -19.39 -3.50 -12.13
C GLY A 125 -18.62 -2.21 -11.83
N ARG A 126 -19.20 -1.30 -11.04
CA ARG A 126 -18.51 -0.09 -10.55
C ARG A 126 -17.29 -0.41 -9.67
N THR A 127 -17.40 -1.39 -8.78
CA THR A 127 -16.28 -1.87 -7.94
C THR A 127 -15.19 -2.50 -8.80
N PHE A 128 -15.57 -3.28 -9.81
CA PHE A 128 -14.63 -3.82 -10.79
C PHE A 128 -13.88 -2.71 -11.53
N LEU A 129 -14.57 -1.66 -12.00
CA LEU A 129 -13.92 -0.53 -12.68
C LEU A 129 -12.95 0.23 -11.78
N VAL A 130 -13.29 0.41 -10.49
CA VAL A 130 -12.36 1.01 -9.52
C VAL A 130 -11.13 0.12 -9.31
N ALA A 131 -11.30 -1.21 -9.23
CA ALA A 131 -10.17 -2.14 -9.12
C ALA A 131 -9.24 -2.07 -10.35
N VAL A 132 -9.80 -1.98 -11.55
CA VAL A 132 -9.04 -1.78 -12.80
C VAL A 132 -8.28 -0.44 -12.76
N ALA A 133 -8.92 0.64 -12.29
CA ALA A 133 -8.26 1.93 -12.16
C ALA A 133 -7.09 1.89 -11.17
N ILE A 134 -7.23 1.20 -10.03
CA ILE A 134 -6.15 0.99 -9.06
C ILE A 134 -5.00 0.18 -9.69
N ALA A 135 -5.30 -0.90 -10.41
CA ALA A 135 -4.29 -1.70 -11.11
C ALA A 135 -3.52 -0.85 -12.14
N ALA A 136 -4.23 -0.08 -12.97
CA ALA A 136 -3.65 0.82 -13.95
C ALA A 136 -2.75 1.88 -13.30
N LEU A 137 -3.17 2.42 -12.15
CA LEU A 137 -2.37 3.39 -11.39
C LEU A 137 -1.08 2.76 -10.83
N GLY A 138 -1.15 1.52 -10.31
CA GLY A 138 0.02 0.78 -9.84
C GLY A 138 1.03 0.49 -10.94
N LEU A 139 0.53 0.14 -12.14
CA LEU A 139 1.35 0.00 -13.35
C LEU A 139 1.99 1.34 -13.74
N PHE A 140 1.20 2.42 -13.82
CA PHE A 140 1.71 3.76 -14.14
C PHE A 140 2.81 4.23 -13.18
N TYR A 141 2.62 3.97 -11.88
CA TYR A 141 3.59 4.34 -10.85
C TYR A 141 4.91 3.55 -10.97
N SER A 142 4.82 2.23 -11.20
CA SER A 142 5.98 1.34 -11.05
C SER A 142 6.68 1.00 -12.37
N HIS A 143 5.99 1.10 -13.52
CA HIS A 143 6.51 0.60 -14.78
C HIS A 143 7.81 1.34 -15.18
N PRO A 144 8.91 0.62 -15.51
CA PRO A 144 10.22 1.24 -15.75
C PRO A 144 10.24 2.31 -16.85
N SER A 145 9.36 2.20 -17.85
CA SER A 145 9.28 3.17 -18.95
C SER A 145 8.60 4.49 -18.61
N VAL A 146 7.83 4.57 -17.52
CA VAL A 146 7.06 5.77 -17.16
C VAL A 146 7.86 6.65 -16.19
N ASN A 147 8.64 6.03 -15.31
CA ASN A 147 9.47 6.69 -14.30
C ASN A 147 8.72 7.74 -13.43
N ALA A 148 7.40 7.58 -13.25
CA ALA A 148 6.58 8.51 -12.46
C ALA A 148 7.07 8.62 -11.01
N LYS A 149 7.60 7.52 -10.45
CA LYS A 149 8.22 7.48 -9.13
C LYS A 149 9.46 8.39 -8.97
N GLY A 150 10.14 8.72 -10.08
CA GLY A 150 11.36 9.52 -10.09
C GLY A 150 11.15 10.99 -10.44
N LEU A 151 9.91 11.46 -10.47
CA LEU A 151 9.57 12.84 -10.79
C LEU A 151 9.03 13.55 -9.52
N PRO A 152 9.67 14.64 -9.06
CA PRO A 152 9.17 15.39 -7.91
C PRO A 152 7.73 15.88 -8.14
N LEU A 153 6.94 15.91 -7.08
CA LEU A 153 5.50 16.19 -7.03
C LEU A 153 4.64 15.14 -7.75
N VAL A 154 5.05 14.70 -8.93
CA VAL A 154 4.36 13.66 -9.71
C VAL A 154 4.36 12.33 -8.98
N SER A 155 5.43 11.98 -8.25
CA SER A 155 5.50 10.76 -7.44
C SER A 155 4.38 10.67 -6.40
N SER A 156 3.93 11.82 -5.88
CA SER A 156 2.86 11.92 -4.87
C SER A 156 1.45 11.78 -5.44
N SER A 157 1.24 12.09 -6.72
CA SER A 157 -0.08 12.05 -7.36
C SER A 157 -0.70 10.64 -7.39
N PRO A 158 0.05 9.57 -7.74
CA PRO A 158 -0.45 8.20 -7.63
C PRO A 158 -0.84 7.79 -6.21
N HIS A 159 -0.20 8.33 -5.17
CA HIS A 159 -0.59 8.04 -3.79
C HIS A 159 -1.85 8.80 -3.38
N PHE A 160 -2.03 10.03 -3.85
CA PHE A 160 -3.25 10.80 -3.63
C PHE A 160 -4.46 10.14 -4.31
N ILE A 161 -4.34 9.86 -5.61
CA ILE A 161 -5.37 9.17 -6.40
C ILE A 161 -5.56 7.75 -5.84
N GLY A 162 -4.47 7.08 -5.49
CA GLY A 162 -4.48 5.74 -4.90
C GLY A 162 -5.28 5.70 -3.60
N GLY A 163 -5.01 6.59 -2.64
CA GLY A 163 -5.76 6.66 -1.39
C GLY A 163 -7.26 6.90 -1.62
N THR A 164 -7.59 7.79 -2.57
CA THR A 164 -8.98 8.02 -2.99
C THR A 164 -9.63 6.74 -3.52
N LEU A 165 -8.97 6.08 -4.48
CA LEU A 165 -9.52 4.89 -5.14
C LEU A 165 -9.63 3.70 -4.19
N HIS A 166 -8.67 3.49 -3.28
CA HIS A 166 -8.73 2.38 -2.32
C HIS A 166 -9.92 2.50 -1.37
N PHE A 167 -10.27 3.72 -0.93
CA PHE A 167 -11.52 3.94 -0.18
C PHE A 167 -12.74 3.69 -1.06
N LEU A 168 -12.75 4.28 -2.26
CA LEU A 168 -13.88 4.17 -3.19
C LEU A 168 -14.12 2.74 -3.67
N LEU A 169 -13.09 1.88 -3.70
CA LEU A 169 -13.20 0.46 -4.03
C LEU A 169 -14.20 -0.25 -3.11
N GLY A 170 -14.12 0.06 -1.81
CA GLY A 170 -15.06 -0.44 -0.82
C GLY A 170 -16.40 0.26 -0.85
N TYR A 171 -16.39 1.59 -0.92
CA TYR A 171 -17.61 2.40 -0.93
C TYR A 171 -18.52 2.04 -2.09
N SER A 172 -17.92 1.80 -3.26
CA SER A 172 -18.64 1.39 -4.46
C SER A 172 -19.27 0.01 -4.34
N LEU A 173 -18.95 -0.79 -3.31
CA LEU A 173 -19.61 -2.09 -3.12
C LEU A 173 -21.11 -1.91 -2.84
N PHE A 174 -21.49 -0.96 -1.99
CA PHE A 174 -22.88 -0.79 -1.53
C PHE A 174 -23.53 0.54 -1.94
N ALA A 175 -22.76 1.51 -2.41
CA ALA A 175 -23.26 2.81 -2.87
C ALA A 175 -22.70 3.21 -4.24
N GLY A 176 -23.38 4.12 -4.94
CA GLY A 176 -22.78 4.83 -6.07
C GLY A 176 -21.71 5.81 -5.58
N ILE A 177 -20.71 6.12 -6.40
CA ILE A 177 -19.71 7.15 -6.05
C ILE A 177 -20.42 8.50 -6.07
N ASP A 178 -20.63 9.07 -4.89
CA ASP A 178 -21.34 10.32 -4.66
C ASP A 178 -20.46 11.34 -3.92
N ARG A 179 -21.02 12.53 -3.67
CA ARG A 179 -20.30 13.61 -2.96
C ARG A 179 -19.81 13.14 -1.59
N ARG A 180 -20.60 12.36 -0.86
CA ARG A 180 -20.23 11.86 0.48
C ARG A 180 -19.03 10.92 0.38
N GLY A 181 -19.07 9.96 -0.53
CA GLY A 181 -17.95 9.03 -0.76
C GLY A 181 -16.67 9.75 -1.14
N ILE A 182 -16.74 10.75 -2.03
CA ILE A 182 -15.56 11.55 -2.45
C ILE A 182 -14.98 12.36 -1.29
N LEU A 183 -15.82 13.01 -0.49
CA LEU A 183 -15.36 13.79 0.67
C LEU A 183 -14.66 12.90 1.71
N ILE A 184 -15.19 11.71 2.01
CA ILE A 184 -14.53 10.77 2.92
C ILE A 184 -13.25 10.19 2.29
N ALA A 185 -13.24 9.93 0.98
CA ALA A 185 -12.05 9.45 0.28
C ALA A 185 -10.87 10.42 0.36
N PHE A 186 -11.13 11.73 0.49
CA PHE A 186 -10.10 12.76 0.61
C PHE A 186 -9.22 12.58 1.86
N PHE A 187 -9.79 12.15 2.99
CA PHE A 187 -9.04 11.75 4.18
C PHE A 187 -7.96 10.68 3.87
N PHE A 188 -8.34 9.65 3.10
CA PHE A 188 -7.43 8.57 2.72
C PHE A 188 -6.40 9.04 1.69
N ALA A 189 -6.80 9.90 0.75
CA ALA A 189 -5.90 10.55 -0.20
C ALA A 189 -4.77 11.30 0.51
N LEU A 190 -5.11 12.16 1.48
CA LEU A 190 -4.15 12.90 2.28
C LEU A 190 -3.24 11.98 3.10
N THR A 191 -3.82 10.96 3.73
CA THR A 191 -3.09 9.99 4.56
C THR A 191 -2.07 9.20 3.73
N PHE A 192 -2.45 8.73 2.53
CA PHE A 192 -1.56 7.99 1.64
C PHE A 192 -0.43 8.88 1.10
N THR A 193 -0.74 10.09 0.65
CA THR A 193 0.27 11.05 0.19
C THR A 193 1.25 11.41 1.30
N ALA A 194 0.77 11.67 2.51
CA ALA A 194 1.61 11.98 3.66
C ALA A 194 2.52 10.80 4.05
N GLY A 195 1.99 9.58 4.04
CA GLY A 195 2.76 8.35 4.25
C GLY A 195 3.85 8.15 3.19
N HIS A 196 3.55 8.44 1.93
CA HIS A 196 4.51 8.37 0.84
C HIS A 196 5.66 9.37 0.99
N LEU A 197 5.39 10.61 1.41
CA LEU A 197 6.45 11.59 1.66
C LEU A 197 7.41 11.11 2.78
N ASN A 198 6.89 10.48 3.83
CA ASN A 198 7.73 9.85 4.85
C ASN A 198 8.56 8.68 4.30
N GLN A 199 7.98 7.92 3.36
CA GLN A 199 8.67 6.83 2.67
C GLN A 199 9.85 7.35 1.82
N GLU A 200 9.66 8.44 1.08
CA GLU A 200 10.76 9.06 0.31
C GLU A 200 11.87 9.60 1.24
N VAL A 201 11.51 10.16 2.41
CA VAL A 201 12.52 10.61 3.39
C VAL A 201 13.34 9.45 3.93
N ARG A 202 12.69 8.31 4.22
CA ARG A 202 13.34 7.08 4.66
C ARG A 202 14.31 6.56 3.59
N ASP A 203 13.86 6.53 2.35
CA ASP A 203 14.58 5.92 1.23
C ASP A 203 15.58 6.88 0.56
N TYR A 204 15.69 8.13 1.04
CA TYR A 204 16.50 9.21 0.45
C TYR A 204 17.91 8.81 0.00
N ASP A 205 18.68 8.08 0.84
CA ASP A 205 20.06 7.73 0.48
C ASP A 205 20.08 6.72 -0.68
N GLY A 206 19.17 5.73 -0.65
CA GLY A 206 19.00 4.76 -1.72
C GLY A 206 18.51 5.41 -3.02
N ASP A 207 17.53 6.31 -2.94
CA ASP A 207 17.01 7.05 -4.10
C ASP A 207 18.11 7.93 -4.72
N ARG A 208 18.86 8.65 -3.89
CA ARG A 208 19.98 9.49 -4.33
C ARG A 208 21.08 8.68 -5.00
N LEU A 209 21.46 7.53 -4.42
CA LEU A 209 22.47 6.63 -5.00
C LEU A 209 22.03 6.09 -6.36
N ASN A 210 20.73 5.85 -6.55
CA ASN A 210 20.16 5.34 -7.80
C ASN A 210 19.73 6.44 -8.79
N GLY A 211 19.98 7.72 -8.49
CA GLY A 211 19.60 8.84 -9.35
C GLY A 211 18.08 9.06 -9.47
N VAL A 212 17.29 8.58 -8.50
CA VAL A 212 15.84 8.77 -8.45
C VAL A 212 15.52 10.12 -7.81
N LEU A 213 14.94 11.05 -8.59
CA LEU A 213 14.60 12.41 -8.14
C LEU A 213 13.24 12.43 -7.41
N THR A 214 13.17 11.84 -6.23
CA THR A 214 11.99 11.93 -5.35
C THR A 214 11.84 13.34 -4.72
N ASN A 215 10.73 13.64 -4.03
CA ASN A 215 10.59 14.94 -3.35
C ASN A 215 11.65 15.11 -2.26
N ALA A 216 11.97 14.03 -1.54
CA ALA A 216 13.02 14.05 -0.54
C ALA A 216 14.40 14.35 -1.16
N VAL A 217 14.70 13.80 -2.34
CA VAL A 217 15.97 14.06 -3.05
C VAL A 217 16.01 15.47 -3.62
N ALA A 218 14.92 15.94 -4.25
CA ALA A 218 14.85 17.24 -4.92
C ALA A 218 14.75 18.43 -3.95
N PHE A 219 13.93 18.31 -2.90
CA PHE A 219 13.65 19.40 -1.95
C PHE A 219 14.31 19.21 -0.59
N GLY A 220 14.91 18.05 -0.34
CA GLY A 220 15.57 17.70 0.91
C GLY A 220 14.66 16.95 1.90
N ARG A 221 15.28 16.12 2.73
CA ARG A 221 14.62 15.28 3.75
C ARG A 221 13.67 16.08 4.66
N THR A 222 14.14 17.22 5.18
CA THR A 222 13.36 18.02 6.13
C THR A 222 12.11 18.60 5.50
N ALA A 223 12.22 19.16 4.29
CA ALA A 223 11.08 19.72 3.58
C ALA A 223 10.03 18.65 3.26
N ALA A 224 10.46 17.49 2.75
CA ALA A 224 9.56 16.36 2.47
C ALA A 224 8.90 15.79 3.74
N PHE A 225 9.66 15.66 4.84
CA PHE A 225 9.11 15.19 6.12
C PHE A 225 8.08 16.17 6.71
N VAL A 226 8.37 17.47 6.67
CA VAL A 226 7.44 18.52 7.11
C VAL A 226 6.19 18.54 6.22
N ALA A 227 6.34 18.40 4.90
CA ALA A 227 5.20 18.29 3.99
C ALA A 227 4.33 17.06 4.32
N GLY A 228 4.94 15.91 4.62
CA GLY A 228 4.23 14.72 5.11
C GLY A 228 3.47 15.00 6.40
N PHE A 229 4.11 15.63 7.39
CA PHE A 229 3.45 16.02 8.65
C PHE A 229 2.28 17.00 8.44
N LEU A 230 2.41 17.97 7.53
CA LEU A 230 1.33 18.87 7.15
C LEU A 230 0.19 18.10 6.48
N GLY A 231 0.49 17.14 5.60
CA GLY A 231 -0.51 16.26 4.99
C GLY A 231 -1.31 15.47 6.04
N PHE A 232 -0.64 14.88 7.03
CA PHE A 232 -1.33 14.23 8.16
C PHE A 232 -2.16 15.22 8.99
N THR A 233 -1.64 16.43 9.24
CA THR A 233 -2.38 17.48 9.95
C THR A 233 -3.68 17.83 9.22
N LEU A 234 -3.62 17.97 7.89
CA LEU A 234 -4.80 18.19 7.05
C LEU A 234 -5.76 17.00 7.11
N ALA A 235 -5.27 15.75 7.11
CA ALA A 235 -6.12 14.57 7.23
C ALA A 235 -6.86 14.54 8.59
N TYR A 236 -6.18 14.86 9.70
CA TYR A 236 -6.84 14.97 11.00
C TYR A 236 -7.90 16.08 11.02
N GLY A 237 -7.59 17.24 10.44
CA GLY A 237 -8.53 18.35 10.31
C GLY A 237 -9.76 17.97 9.47
N ASP A 238 -9.54 17.30 8.34
CA ASP A 238 -10.59 16.78 7.47
C ASP A 238 -11.52 15.83 8.22
N LEU A 239 -10.98 14.88 9.00
CA LEU A 239 -11.79 13.97 9.81
C LEU A 239 -12.67 14.68 10.83
N VAL A 240 -12.16 15.75 11.49
CA VAL A 240 -12.96 16.59 12.40
C VAL A 240 -14.10 17.29 11.63
N VAL A 241 -13.79 17.87 10.48
CA VAL A 241 -14.78 18.57 9.64
C VAL A 241 -15.86 17.60 9.15
N LEU A 242 -15.49 16.41 8.66
CA LEU A 242 -16.42 15.37 8.23
C LEU A 242 -17.34 14.92 9.37
N ALA A 243 -16.81 14.77 10.58
CA ALA A 243 -17.59 14.37 11.75
C ALA A 243 -18.56 15.47 12.19
N HIS A 244 -18.11 16.73 12.20
CA HIS A 244 -18.96 17.89 12.51
C HIS A 244 -20.08 18.07 11.47
N ALA A 245 -19.79 17.81 10.20
CA ALA A 245 -20.77 17.85 9.11
C ALA A 245 -21.72 16.63 9.07
N GLY A 246 -21.55 15.65 9.99
CA GLY A 246 -22.38 14.44 10.04
C GLY A 246 -22.15 13.46 8.88
N LEU A 247 -21.06 13.61 8.12
CA LEU A 247 -20.74 12.71 7.01
C LEU A 247 -20.14 11.38 7.49
N VAL A 248 -19.47 11.42 8.65
CA VAL A 248 -18.94 10.26 9.38
C VAL A 248 -19.45 10.26 10.83
N PRO A 249 -19.45 9.11 11.55
CA PRO A 249 -19.85 9.05 12.95
C PRO A 249 -19.10 10.05 13.84
N ALA A 250 -19.84 10.77 14.69
CA ALA A 250 -19.29 11.78 15.60
C ALA A 250 -18.09 11.29 16.45
N PRO A 251 -18.05 10.03 16.94
CA PRO A 251 -16.89 9.55 17.68
C PRO A 251 -15.57 9.61 16.89
N LEU A 252 -15.60 9.47 15.56
CA LEU A 252 -14.40 9.59 14.73
C LEU A 252 -13.79 11.01 14.79
N GLY A 253 -14.60 12.04 15.05
CA GLY A 253 -14.10 13.40 15.26
C GLY A 253 -13.29 13.57 16.56
N THR A 254 -13.40 12.63 17.51
CA THR A 254 -12.62 12.65 18.75
C THR A 254 -11.27 11.95 18.62
N VAL A 255 -11.10 11.05 17.64
CA VAL A 255 -9.86 10.32 17.38
C VAL A 255 -8.67 11.27 17.14
N PRO A 256 -8.79 12.34 16.33
CA PRO A 256 -7.76 13.36 16.19
C PRO A 256 -7.28 13.97 17.50
N LEU A 257 -8.15 14.13 18.51
CA LEU A 257 -7.78 14.77 19.79
C LEU A 257 -6.72 13.98 20.56
N VAL A 258 -6.65 12.66 20.35
CA VAL A 258 -5.67 11.78 20.98
C VAL A 258 -4.49 11.52 20.04
N LEU A 259 -4.78 11.16 18.78
CA LEU A 259 -3.74 10.73 17.86
C LEU A 259 -2.90 11.89 17.32
N TYR A 260 -3.48 13.07 17.13
CA TYR A 260 -2.74 14.21 16.60
C TYR A 260 -1.62 14.68 17.55
N PRO A 261 -1.84 14.91 18.86
CA PRO A 261 -0.76 15.25 19.78
C PRO A 261 0.37 14.21 19.82
N LEU A 262 0.02 12.92 19.75
CA LEU A 262 1.01 11.84 19.65
C LEU A 262 1.80 11.95 18.34
N HIS A 263 1.13 12.21 17.22
CA HIS A 263 1.78 12.42 15.93
C HIS A 263 2.75 13.61 15.99
N VAL A 264 2.32 14.77 16.52
CA VAL A 264 3.17 15.94 16.72
C VAL A 264 4.40 15.60 17.57
N PHE A 265 4.19 14.92 18.71
CA PHE A 265 5.27 14.53 19.61
C PHE A 265 6.31 13.65 18.90
N TRP A 266 5.87 12.62 18.19
CA TRP A 266 6.77 11.71 17.49
C TRP A 266 7.45 12.38 16.30
N SER A 267 6.75 13.21 15.52
CA SER A 267 7.36 13.98 14.42
C SER A 267 8.44 14.94 14.92
N ALA A 268 8.18 15.66 16.01
CA ALA A 268 9.15 16.57 16.62
C ALA A 268 10.38 15.81 17.15
N ARG A 269 10.16 14.65 17.79
CA ARG A 269 11.24 13.79 18.26
C ARG A 269 12.10 13.26 17.11
N THR A 270 11.49 12.82 16.02
CA THR A 270 12.19 12.31 14.83
C THR A 270 13.00 13.40 14.15
N LEU A 271 12.45 14.61 14.02
CA LEU A 271 13.18 15.77 13.49
C LEU A 271 14.42 16.12 14.33
N ARG A 272 14.27 16.14 15.67
CA ARG A 272 15.39 16.41 16.59
C ARG A 272 16.46 15.32 16.56
N ALA A 273 16.07 14.06 16.38
CA ALA A 273 17.00 12.93 16.28
C ALA A 273 17.71 12.87 14.91
N GLY A 274 17.27 13.66 13.93
CA GLY A 274 17.74 13.61 12.55
C GLY A 274 17.00 12.58 11.71
N LEU A 275 16.85 12.87 10.42
CA LEU A 275 16.05 12.08 9.46
C LEU A 275 16.87 10.96 8.81
N SER A 276 17.45 10.08 9.62
CA SER A 276 18.12 8.86 9.14
C SER A 276 17.10 7.77 8.79
N PHE A 277 17.51 6.77 7.99
CA PHE A 277 16.70 5.59 7.69
C PHE A 277 16.11 4.95 8.95
N GLU A 278 16.95 4.74 9.98
CA GLU A 278 16.54 4.10 11.23
C GLU A 278 15.50 4.93 12.00
N ASN A 279 15.71 6.24 12.13
CA ASN A 279 14.80 7.11 12.87
C ASN A 279 13.44 7.22 12.19
N VAL A 280 13.41 7.34 10.85
CA VAL A 280 12.15 7.41 10.09
C VAL A 280 11.44 6.05 10.08
N SER A 281 12.18 4.94 9.99
CA SER A 281 11.61 3.59 10.13
C SER A 281 10.95 3.37 11.50
N ARG A 282 11.63 3.79 12.57
CA ARG A 282 11.08 3.76 13.94
C ARG A 282 9.86 4.66 14.08
N PHE A 283 9.83 5.80 13.41
CA PHE A 283 8.66 6.68 13.40
C PHE A 283 7.47 5.99 12.73
N GLN A 284 7.65 5.41 11.54
CA GLN A 284 6.59 4.71 10.82
C GLN A 284 6.04 3.50 11.59
N SER A 285 6.90 2.68 12.21
CA SER A 285 6.45 1.49 12.95
C SER A 285 5.54 1.82 14.14
N ARG A 286 5.64 3.03 14.72
CA ARG A 286 4.71 3.49 15.78
C ARG A 286 3.26 3.63 15.31
N PHE A 287 3.05 3.82 14.01
CA PHE A 287 1.74 4.00 13.40
C PHE A 287 1.28 2.78 12.57
N SER A 288 2.18 1.84 12.28
CA SER A 288 1.90 0.60 11.53
C SER A 288 1.78 -0.66 12.41
N SER A 289 1.97 -0.55 13.73
CA SER A 289 1.99 -1.68 14.68
C SER A 289 0.90 -1.60 15.77
N ALA A 290 -0.22 -0.96 15.46
CA ALA A 290 -1.44 -0.99 16.27
C ALA A 290 -2.46 -1.94 15.63
#